data_AF-A0A535NDR2-F1
#
_entry.id   AF-A0A535NDR2-F1
#
_cell.length_a   1.000
_cell.length_b   1.000
_cell.length_c   1.000
_cell.angle_alpha   90.00
_cell.angle_beta   90.00
_cell.angle_gamma   90.00
#
_symmetry.space_group_name_H-M   'P 1'
#
loop_
_entity.id
_entity.type
_entity.pdbx_description
1 polymer ?
#
loop_
_entity_poly.entity_id
_entity_poly.type
_entity_poly.pdbx_seq_one_letter_code
_entity_poly.pdbx_strand_id
1 'polypeptide(L)'
;MVFGCGSAGTTRESGSGDSSPGTDAGYGNGSGGAPGDDGGTASSGNVRDGGTVVPVKHTLNIRVVGSGGVRGGASDCWTKCQQQLDDGQTVHLVAITQSKFRFDGWQDDCSGTGACDLTMSADRTVVASFSWVARITVAPNGTGSGRVTSSPAGIDCPHQCTITVGIGTPVTLKAVPDADTTFLGWGAACSGGTICKFAAYGDQTLWANFEVKAQPTVSACTATAPPAAPPLTQYVQSP
;
A
#
# COMPACT_ATOMS: atom_id res chain seq x y z
N MET A 1 -46.87 20.07 -6.90
CA MET A 1 -46.11 21.22 -6.36
C MET A 1 -44.87 21.36 -7.23
N VAL A 2 -44.83 22.06 -8.36
CA VAL A 2 -45.29 23.42 -8.69
C VAL A 2 -44.42 24.51 -8.02
N PHE A 3 -43.64 25.19 -8.89
CA PHE A 3 -42.98 26.51 -8.86
C PHE A 3 -41.88 26.79 -7.81
N GLY A 4 -40.81 27.55 -8.10
CA GLY A 4 -40.37 28.39 -9.23
C GLY A 4 -38.94 28.89 -8.92
N CYS A 5 -38.01 29.10 -9.85
CA CYS A 5 -37.91 30.05 -10.97
C CYS A 5 -37.77 31.52 -10.55
N GLY A 6 -36.79 32.22 -11.16
CA GLY A 6 -36.61 33.68 -11.15
C GLY A 6 -35.16 34.08 -10.84
N SER A 7 -34.24 34.33 -11.79
CA SER A 7 -34.21 35.42 -12.80
C SER A 7 -34.14 36.80 -12.13
N ALA A 8 -33.43 37.84 -12.57
CA ALA A 8 -32.52 38.17 -13.66
C ALA A 8 -32.04 39.62 -13.38
N GLY A 9 -31.11 40.16 -14.17
CA GLY A 9 -30.88 41.62 -14.30
C GLY A 9 -29.44 41.93 -14.68
N THR A 10 -29.06 41.92 -15.96
CA THR A 10 -29.12 43.03 -16.94
C THR A 10 -28.40 44.32 -16.51
N THR A 11 -27.38 44.74 -17.26
CA THR A 11 -27.44 45.94 -18.14
C THR A 11 -26.23 46.01 -19.08
N ARG A 12 -26.50 46.48 -20.30
CA ARG A 12 -25.59 46.82 -21.41
C ARG A 12 -25.24 48.32 -21.36
N GLU A 13 -24.41 48.72 -22.35
CA GLU A 13 -24.16 50.08 -22.89
C GLU A 13 -22.94 50.80 -22.29
N SER A 14 -21.80 50.85 -22.99
CA SER A 14 -21.41 51.65 -24.18
C SER A 14 -21.04 53.09 -23.84
N GLY A 15 -19.80 53.48 -24.17
CA GLY A 15 -19.29 54.84 -24.01
C GLY A 15 -17.90 54.98 -24.61
N SER A 16 -17.86 55.55 -25.81
CA SER A 16 -16.69 55.82 -26.65
C SER A 16 -16.03 57.15 -26.31
N GLY A 17 -14.77 57.32 -26.74
CA GLY A 17 -14.11 58.62 -26.94
C GLY A 17 -13.24 59.07 -25.76
N ASP A 18 -12.18 59.84 -25.94
CA ASP A 18 -11.53 60.38 -27.13
C ASP A 18 -10.27 61.12 -26.63
N SER A 19 -9.34 61.44 -27.53
CA SER A 19 -8.38 62.55 -27.41
C SER A 19 -7.13 62.44 -26.49
N SER A 20 -5.97 62.20 -27.11
CA SER A 20 -4.72 62.96 -26.89
C SER A 20 -4.96 64.49 -27.00
N PRO A 21 -4.16 65.44 -26.44
CA PRO A 21 -2.72 65.60 -26.72
C PRO A 21 -1.85 66.33 -25.64
N GLY A 22 -0.56 66.51 -25.94
CA GLY A 22 0.27 67.60 -25.39
C GLY A 22 1.57 67.13 -24.74
N THR A 23 2.73 67.26 -25.40
CA THR A 23 3.75 68.34 -25.27
C THR A 23 4.51 68.30 -23.94
N ASP A 24 5.80 68.56 -23.79
CA ASP A 24 6.97 68.84 -24.62
C ASP A 24 8.13 69.02 -23.58
N ALA A 25 9.37 68.82 -24.03
CA ALA A 25 10.63 69.34 -23.49
C ALA A 25 11.06 69.11 -22.03
N GLY A 26 12.30 68.63 -21.87
CA GLY A 26 13.06 68.79 -20.62
C GLY A 26 14.39 68.04 -20.59
N TYR A 27 15.40 68.53 -21.31
CA TYR A 27 16.80 68.13 -21.12
C TYR A 27 17.30 68.55 -19.73
N GLY A 28 18.01 67.64 -19.04
CA GLY A 28 18.72 67.95 -17.80
C GLY A 28 19.80 66.91 -17.51
N ASN A 29 21.05 67.23 -17.87
CA ASN A 29 22.26 66.50 -17.51
C ASN A 29 22.66 66.89 -16.07
N GLY A 30 22.93 65.91 -15.21
CA GLY A 30 23.31 66.13 -13.82
C GLY A 30 24.13 64.97 -13.28
N SER A 31 25.44 65.16 -13.23
CA SER A 31 26.47 64.26 -12.73
C SER A 31 26.60 64.28 -11.20
N GLY A 32 26.86 63.11 -10.60
CA GLY A 32 27.71 62.95 -9.40
C GLY A 32 27.03 62.87 -8.03
N GLY A 33 27.20 61.74 -7.33
CA GLY A 33 26.89 61.58 -5.89
C GLY A 33 27.08 60.15 -5.41
N ALA A 34 27.82 59.97 -4.33
CA ALA A 34 28.43 58.74 -3.80
C ALA A 34 27.43 57.73 -3.15
N PRO A 35 27.85 56.49 -2.82
CA PRO A 35 26.96 55.46 -2.28
C PRO A 35 26.69 55.69 -0.78
N GLY A 36 25.40 55.68 -0.42
CA GLY A 36 24.93 55.57 0.96
C GLY A 36 24.57 54.11 1.25
N ASP A 37 25.26 53.56 2.23
CA ASP A 37 25.07 52.26 2.85
C ASP A 37 24.03 52.37 3.98
N ASP A 38 22.76 52.20 3.63
CA ASP A 38 21.69 52.03 4.61
C ASP A 38 21.50 50.53 4.94
N GLY A 39 21.76 50.20 6.21
CA GLY A 39 21.56 48.88 6.78
C GLY A 39 20.11 48.40 6.68
N GLY A 40 19.87 47.48 5.76
CA GLY A 40 18.62 46.73 5.64
C GLY A 40 18.54 45.63 6.70
N THR A 41 17.60 45.77 7.63
CA THR A 41 17.09 44.65 8.41
C THR A 41 16.40 43.68 7.45
N ALA A 42 16.93 42.46 7.32
CA ALA A 42 16.39 41.43 6.44
C ALA A 42 15.06 40.89 7.00
N SER A 43 13.96 41.51 6.61
CA SER A 43 12.66 40.84 6.50
C SER A 43 12.71 39.91 5.28
N SER A 44 12.25 38.67 5.41
CA SER A 44 12.04 37.75 4.30
C SER A 44 11.30 38.43 3.16
N GLY A 45 12.03 38.85 2.12
CA GLY A 45 11.52 39.67 1.03
C GLY A 45 12.59 39.87 -0.02
N ASN A 46 12.27 39.53 -1.26
CA ASN A 46 13.16 39.50 -2.42
C ASN A 46 14.06 40.75 -2.54
N VAL A 47 15.37 40.54 -2.70
CA VAL A 47 16.34 41.61 -3.01
C VAL A 47 16.04 42.15 -4.41
N ARG A 48 15.77 43.45 -4.51
CA ARG A 48 15.51 44.14 -5.78
C ARG A 48 16.80 44.79 -6.26
N ASP A 49 17.41 44.20 -7.28
CA ASP A 49 18.34 44.89 -8.17
C ASP A 49 17.80 44.76 -9.60
N GLY A 50 17.61 45.88 -10.30
CA GLY A 50 17.32 45.88 -11.75
C GLY A 50 16.02 45.24 -12.26
N GLY A 51 14.96 45.09 -11.45
CA GLY A 51 13.59 44.88 -11.96
C GLY A 51 13.19 43.46 -12.41
N THR A 52 14.00 42.44 -12.15
CA THR A 52 13.56 41.04 -12.27
C THR A 52 13.48 40.41 -10.90
N VAL A 53 12.27 40.08 -10.42
CA VAL A 53 12.10 39.26 -9.23
C VAL A 53 12.61 37.86 -9.58
N VAL A 54 13.81 37.52 -9.13
CA VAL A 54 14.31 36.14 -9.22
C VAL A 54 13.61 35.38 -8.09
N PRO A 55 12.74 34.39 -8.40
CA PRO A 55 12.13 33.58 -7.36
C PRO A 55 13.22 32.79 -6.65
N VAL A 56 13.22 32.85 -5.31
CA VAL A 56 14.07 31.99 -4.48
C VAL A 56 13.63 30.55 -4.70
N LYS A 57 14.60 29.68 -4.99
CA LYS A 57 14.38 28.25 -5.19
C LYS A 57 15.13 27.44 -4.16
N HIS A 58 14.53 26.34 -3.75
CA HIS A 58 15.12 25.34 -2.87
C HIS A 58 15.20 23.99 -3.57
N THR A 59 16.22 23.25 -3.20
CA THR A 59 16.49 21.90 -3.70
C THR A 59 15.78 20.87 -2.84
N LEU A 60 14.96 20.03 -3.45
CA LEU A 60 14.49 18.79 -2.85
C LEU A 60 15.31 17.61 -3.38
N ASN A 61 16.06 16.95 -2.50
CA ASN A 61 16.79 15.73 -2.78
C ASN A 61 15.97 14.52 -2.32
N ILE A 62 15.54 13.69 -3.27
CA ILE A 62 14.84 12.44 -2.99
C ILE A 62 15.81 11.29 -3.20
N ARG A 63 15.94 10.41 -2.21
CA ARG A 63 16.69 9.17 -2.31
C ARG A 63 15.78 7.98 -2.01
N VAL A 64 15.83 6.98 -2.89
CA VAL A 64 15.12 5.72 -2.73
C VAL A 64 16.12 4.64 -2.33
N VAL A 65 15.78 3.87 -1.31
CA VAL A 65 16.53 2.69 -0.85
C VAL A 65 15.67 1.45 -1.08
N GLY A 66 16.25 0.41 -1.68
CA GLY A 66 15.50 -0.75 -2.15
C GLY A 66 14.83 -0.50 -3.49
N SER A 67 13.86 -1.35 -3.85
CA SER A 67 13.11 -1.23 -5.10
C SER A 67 11.71 -0.71 -4.82
N GLY A 68 11.45 0.49 -5.30
CA GLY A 68 10.24 1.26 -5.09
C GLY A 68 10.38 2.60 -5.80
N GLY A 69 9.38 3.46 -5.66
CA GLY A 69 9.45 4.82 -6.17
C GLY A 69 8.82 5.80 -5.23
N VAL A 70 8.99 7.08 -5.52
CA VAL A 70 8.33 8.19 -4.85
C VAL A 70 7.59 8.98 -5.91
N ARG A 71 6.28 9.08 -5.76
CA ARG A 71 5.43 9.97 -6.54
C ARG A 71 5.37 11.32 -5.87
N GLY A 72 5.56 12.38 -6.63
CA GLY A 72 5.41 13.77 -6.18
C GLY A 72 6.49 14.68 -6.77
N GLY A 73 6.11 15.93 -7.08
CA GLY A 73 6.95 16.87 -7.81
C GLY A 73 6.80 16.77 -9.33
N ALA A 74 7.90 16.95 -10.08
CA ALA A 74 7.87 17.04 -11.55
C ALA A 74 7.71 15.68 -12.27
N SER A 75 8.21 14.60 -11.68
CA SER A 75 8.12 13.22 -12.20
C SER A 75 8.32 12.18 -11.09
N ASP A 76 7.86 10.95 -11.32
CA ASP A 76 8.07 9.82 -10.40
C ASP A 76 9.58 9.52 -10.24
N CYS A 77 10.04 9.41 -8.99
CA CYS A 77 11.43 9.20 -8.65
C CYS A 77 11.71 7.74 -8.25
N TRP A 78 12.70 7.08 -8.87
CA TRP A 78 12.96 5.64 -8.66
C TRP A 78 14.28 5.31 -7.93
N THR A 79 15.26 6.22 -7.93
CA THR A 79 16.58 5.95 -7.31
C THR A 79 17.10 7.15 -6.55
N LYS A 80 17.44 8.21 -7.27
CA LYS A 80 17.81 9.52 -6.72
C LYS A 80 17.31 10.59 -7.67
N CYS A 81 16.65 11.61 -7.13
CA CYS A 81 16.15 12.72 -7.93
C CYS A 81 16.40 14.02 -7.19
N GLN A 82 16.61 15.07 -7.97
CA GLN A 82 16.78 16.42 -7.46
C GLN A 82 15.77 17.31 -8.19
N GLN A 83 15.01 18.08 -7.43
CA GLN A 83 14.02 19.00 -7.96
C GLN A 83 14.28 20.40 -7.40
N GLN A 84 14.15 21.41 -8.26
CA GLN A 84 14.19 22.82 -7.86
C GLN A 84 12.76 23.31 -7.74
N LEU A 85 12.40 23.77 -6.56
CA LEU A 85 11.04 24.16 -6.19
C LEU A 85 11.06 25.60 -5.66
N ASP A 86 10.00 26.35 -5.89
CA ASP A 86 9.95 27.74 -5.45
C ASP A 86 9.79 27.80 -3.91
N ASP A 87 10.29 28.87 -3.29
CA ASP A 87 10.11 29.12 -1.85
C ASP A 87 8.61 29.15 -1.49
N GLY A 88 8.26 28.48 -0.39
CA GLY A 88 6.88 28.28 0.07
C GLY A 88 6.09 27.20 -0.70
N GLN A 89 6.65 26.60 -1.76
CA GLN A 89 5.96 25.55 -2.50
C GLN A 89 5.74 24.31 -1.64
N THR A 90 4.50 23.78 -1.64
CA THR A 90 4.16 22.54 -0.95
C THR A 90 4.27 21.33 -1.89
N VAL A 91 4.86 20.24 -1.40
CA VAL A 91 5.04 18.98 -2.11
C VAL A 91 4.34 17.86 -1.36
N HIS A 92 3.54 17.08 -2.06
CA HIS A 92 2.92 15.85 -1.57
C HIS A 92 3.65 14.63 -2.14
N LEU A 93 4.33 13.89 -1.28
CA LEU A 93 5.10 12.69 -1.64
C LEU A 93 4.37 11.42 -1.19
N VAL A 94 4.23 10.46 -2.11
CA VAL A 94 3.62 9.16 -1.85
C VAL A 94 4.55 8.05 -2.34
N ALA A 95 4.75 7.02 -1.53
CA ALA A 95 5.54 5.86 -1.91
C ALA A 95 4.81 5.02 -2.98
N ILE A 96 5.53 4.66 -4.04
CA ILE A 96 5.09 3.70 -5.05
C ILE A 96 5.73 2.35 -4.72
N THR A 97 4.92 1.41 -4.24
CA THR A 97 5.39 0.07 -3.93
C THR A 97 5.45 -0.80 -5.19
N GLN A 98 6.62 -1.36 -5.49
CA GLN A 98 6.80 -2.33 -6.57
C GLN A 98 6.48 -3.76 -6.11
N SER A 99 6.31 -4.68 -7.07
CA SER A 99 6.05 -6.09 -6.75
C SER A 99 7.20 -6.67 -5.92
N LYS A 100 6.83 -7.46 -4.90
CA LYS A 100 7.75 -8.07 -3.93
C LYS A 100 8.51 -7.10 -3.02
N PHE A 101 8.19 -5.81 -3.01
CA PHE A 101 8.74 -4.89 -2.01
C PHE A 101 7.62 -4.38 -1.10
N ARG A 102 7.99 -3.96 0.10
CA ARG A 102 7.12 -3.18 0.99
C ARG A 102 7.77 -1.84 1.27
N PHE A 103 6.95 -0.81 1.44
CA PHE A 103 7.43 0.47 1.95
C PHE A 103 7.61 0.37 3.47
N ASP A 104 8.82 0.64 3.95
CA ASP A 104 9.13 0.62 5.39
C ASP A 104 8.93 1.99 6.04
N GLY A 105 9.03 3.07 5.26
CA GLY A 105 8.76 4.43 5.73
C GLY A 105 9.69 5.48 5.13
N TRP A 106 9.39 6.72 5.50
CA TRP A 106 10.22 7.89 5.21
C TRP A 106 11.28 8.14 6.28
N GLN A 107 12.36 8.79 5.88
CA GLN A 107 13.42 9.26 6.77
C GLN A 107 13.87 10.68 6.36
N ASP A 108 14.67 11.31 7.23
CA ASP A 108 15.15 12.70 7.15
C ASP A 108 14.04 13.74 7.34
N ASP A 109 13.82 14.65 6.39
CA ASP A 109 12.79 15.71 6.51
C ASP A 109 11.35 15.15 6.51
N CYS A 110 11.18 13.86 6.20
CA CYS A 110 9.92 13.12 6.30
C CYS A 110 10.04 11.98 7.32
N SER A 111 8.91 11.55 7.89
CA SER A 111 8.86 10.37 8.77
C SER A 111 7.53 9.62 8.67
N GLY A 112 7.51 8.40 9.20
CA GLY A 112 6.32 7.55 9.21
C GLY A 112 6.08 6.81 7.89
N THR A 113 4.91 6.19 7.76
CA THR A 113 4.53 5.34 6.63
C THR A 113 3.38 5.89 5.78
N GLY A 114 2.81 7.04 6.17
CA GLY A 114 1.78 7.75 5.42
C GLY A 114 2.36 8.53 4.23
N ALA A 115 1.55 9.39 3.60
CA ALA A 115 2.10 10.37 2.68
C ALA A 115 2.99 11.39 3.43
N CYS A 116 3.95 11.99 2.74
CA CYS A 116 4.76 13.07 3.29
C CYS A 116 4.44 14.39 2.60
N ASP A 117 3.91 15.34 3.37
CA ASP A 117 3.67 16.71 2.94
C ASP A 117 4.79 17.62 3.44
N LEU A 118 5.48 18.30 2.52
CA LEU A 118 6.59 19.21 2.82
C LEU A 118 6.31 20.60 2.27
N THR A 119 6.75 21.63 2.99
CA THR A 119 6.82 23.01 2.47
C THR A 119 8.27 23.39 2.26
N MET A 120 8.60 23.87 1.06
CA MET A 120 9.96 24.24 0.67
C MET A 120 10.32 25.63 1.20
N SER A 121 10.89 25.68 2.40
CA SER A 121 11.43 26.90 3.02
C SER A 121 12.97 26.93 3.08
N ALA A 122 13.60 25.83 2.67
CA ALA A 122 15.02 25.56 2.65
C ALA A 122 15.25 24.33 1.77
N ASP A 123 16.51 24.02 1.46
CA ASP A 123 16.86 22.73 0.87
C ASP A 123 16.41 21.58 1.80
N ARG A 124 15.81 20.55 1.20
CA ARG A 124 15.25 19.38 1.90
C ARG A 124 15.81 18.09 1.34
N THR A 125 15.93 17.09 2.20
CA THR A 125 16.29 15.72 1.84
C THR A 125 15.27 14.74 2.39
N VAL A 126 14.80 13.85 1.54
CA VAL A 126 13.84 12.80 1.88
C VAL A 126 14.39 11.46 1.43
N VAL A 127 14.39 10.49 2.35
CA VAL A 127 14.71 9.11 2.01
C VAL A 127 13.45 8.26 2.12
N ALA A 128 13.13 7.53 1.04
CA ALA A 128 12.09 6.52 1.03
C ALA A 128 12.73 5.13 1.08
N SER A 129 12.37 4.32 2.08
CA SER A 129 12.97 3.01 2.30
C SER A 129 11.99 1.89 1.95
N PHE A 130 12.47 0.92 1.19
CA PHE A 130 11.72 -0.25 0.76
C PHE A 130 12.52 -1.52 1.03
N SER A 131 11.87 -2.53 1.61
CA SER A 131 12.47 -3.85 1.86
C SER A 131 11.84 -4.93 1.01
N TRP A 132 12.65 -5.91 0.62
CA TRP A 132 12.20 -7.09 -0.12
C TRP A 132 11.33 -7.97 0.80
N VAL A 133 10.19 -8.42 0.28
CA VAL A 133 9.29 -9.38 0.92
C VAL A 133 9.14 -10.66 0.08
N ALA A 134 8.80 -11.74 0.78
CA ALA A 134 8.47 -13.05 0.22
C ALA A 134 7.01 -13.41 0.53
N ARG A 135 6.32 -13.99 -0.45
CA ARG A 135 4.99 -14.59 -0.27
C ARG A 135 5.12 -16.07 0.05
N ILE A 136 4.62 -16.46 1.22
CA ILE A 136 4.59 -17.84 1.67
C ILE A 136 3.17 -18.35 1.57
N THR A 137 2.94 -19.31 0.68
CA THR A 137 1.65 -19.96 0.47
C THR A 137 1.67 -21.35 1.08
N VAL A 138 0.66 -21.68 1.86
CA VAL A 138 0.46 -23.03 2.40
C VAL A 138 -0.86 -23.57 1.86
N ALA A 139 -0.82 -24.77 1.31
CA ALA A 139 -1.99 -25.47 0.80
C ALA A 139 -2.13 -26.84 1.50
N PRO A 140 -3.21 -27.05 2.27
CA PRO A 140 -3.58 -28.40 2.71
C PRO A 140 -3.84 -29.31 1.50
N ASN A 141 -3.47 -30.58 1.60
CA ASN A 141 -3.63 -31.60 0.57
C ASN A 141 -4.00 -32.96 1.19
N GLY A 142 -4.54 -33.88 0.38
CA GLY A 142 -4.96 -35.21 0.81
C GLY A 142 -6.47 -35.30 1.08
N THR A 143 -6.90 -36.47 1.57
CA THR A 143 -8.32 -36.78 1.80
C THR A 143 -8.85 -36.31 3.16
N GLY A 144 -7.95 -36.05 4.11
CA GLY A 144 -8.27 -35.60 5.46
C GLY A 144 -8.29 -34.08 5.59
N SER A 145 -8.66 -33.61 6.77
CA SER A 145 -8.75 -32.19 7.11
C SER A 145 -7.87 -31.79 8.29
N GLY A 146 -7.44 -30.54 8.29
CA GLY A 146 -6.65 -29.98 9.36
C GLY A 146 -6.40 -28.50 9.16
N ARG A 147 -5.77 -27.89 10.15
CA ARG A 147 -5.45 -26.46 10.20
C ARG A 147 -3.95 -26.26 10.22
N VAL A 148 -3.48 -25.22 9.51
CA VAL A 148 -2.10 -24.77 9.62
C VAL A 148 -2.05 -23.41 10.30
N THR A 149 -1.16 -23.26 11.27
CA THR A 149 -0.86 -22.00 11.97
C THR A 149 0.61 -21.60 11.74
N SER A 150 0.93 -20.29 11.77
CA SER A 150 2.30 -19.79 11.61
C SER A 150 2.78 -18.86 12.73
N SER A 151 4.11 -18.79 12.88
CA SER A 151 4.85 -17.71 13.53
C SER A 151 5.94 -17.20 12.58
N PRO A 152 5.96 -15.92 12.16
CA PRO A 152 5.03 -14.84 12.54
C PRO A 152 3.58 -15.14 12.21
N ALA A 153 2.67 -14.50 12.95
CA ALA A 153 1.22 -14.68 12.76
C ALA A 153 0.80 -14.20 11.36
N GLY A 154 -0.15 -14.91 10.74
CA GLY A 154 -0.71 -14.55 9.44
C GLY A 154 -1.17 -15.74 8.61
N ILE A 155 -0.77 -16.97 8.97
CA ILE A 155 -1.44 -18.20 8.54
C ILE A 155 -2.15 -18.78 9.76
N ASP A 156 -3.47 -18.93 9.65
CA ASP A 156 -4.31 -19.70 10.56
C ASP A 156 -5.59 -20.12 9.82
N CYS A 157 -5.49 -21.20 9.03
CA CYS A 157 -6.62 -21.61 8.21
C CYS A 157 -6.61 -23.10 7.87
N PRO A 158 -7.80 -23.65 7.55
CA PRO A 158 -7.96 -25.04 7.11
C PRO A 158 -7.89 -25.21 5.58
N HIS A 159 -7.64 -24.14 4.83
CA HIS A 159 -7.57 -24.11 3.36
C HIS A 159 -6.29 -23.41 2.91
N GLN A 160 -6.14 -23.17 1.61
CA GLN A 160 -4.97 -22.46 1.11
C GLN A 160 -4.91 -21.02 1.63
N CYS A 161 -3.80 -20.64 2.26
CA CYS A 161 -3.57 -19.28 2.72
C CYS A 161 -2.18 -18.79 2.38
N THR A 162 -2.03 -17.48 2.35
CA THR A 162 -0.76 -16.82 2.05
C THR A 162 -0.46 -15.75 3.09
N ILE A 163 0.78 -15.71 3.56
CA ILE A 163 1.35 -14.61 4.34
C ILE A 163 2.47 -13.94 3.53
N THR A 164 2.70 -12.66 3.75
CA THR A 164 3.86 -11.94 3.22
C THR A 164 4.78 -11.57 4.37
N VAL A 165 6.06 -11.93 4.28
CA VAL A 165 7.07 -11.66 5.31
C VAL A 165 8.31 -11.03 4.69
N GLY A 166 9.12 -10.32 5.48
CA GLY A 166 10.39 -9.78 4.98
C GLY A 166 11.37 -10.90 4.62
N ILE A 167 12.26 -10.67 3.66
CA ILE A 167 13.30 -11.64 3.31
C ILE A 167 14.20 -11.93 4.53
N GLY A 168 14.59 -13.20 4.70
CA GLY A 168 15.38 -13.68 5.83
C GLY A 168 14.57 -13.90 7.11
N THR A 169 13.28 -13.57 7.13
CA THR A 169 12.43 -13.79 8.31
C THR A 169 12.31 -15.30 8.59
N PRO A 170 12.60 -15.77 9.81
CA PRO A 170 12.36 -17.15 10.20
C PRO A 170 10.85 -17.39 10.33
N VAL A 171 10.34 -18.37 9.60
CA VAL A 171 8.93 -18.79 9.62
C VAL A 171 8.85 -20.18 10.23
N THR A 172 7.93 -20.35 11.18
CA THR A 172 7.55 -21.63 11.77
C THR A 172 6.10 -21.92 11.41
N LEU A 173 5.84 -23.06 10.78
CA LEU A 173 4.50 -23.57 10.49
C LEU A 173 4.20 -24.76 11.40
N LYS A 174 2.95 -24.86 11.85
CA LYS A 174 2.45 -25.99 12.64
C LYS A 174 1.17 -26.52 12.02
N ALA A 175 1.14 -27.82 11.74
CA ALA A 175 -0.04 -28.53 11.30
C ALA A 175 -0.77 -29.12 12.51
N VAL A 176 -2.09 -28.94 12.53
CA VAL A 176 -3.01 -29.48 13.53
C VAL A 176 -4.05 -30.30 12.77
N PRO A 177 -3.91 -31.64 12.71
CA PRO A 177 -4.91 -32.49 12.07
C PRO A 177 -6.20 -32.50 12.90
N ASP A 178 -7.34 -32.63 12.22
CA ASP A 178 -8.63 -32.83 12.89
C ASP A 178 -8.71 -34.24 13.52
N ALA A 179 -9.71 -34.47 14.38
CA ALA A 179 -9.81 -35.67 15.20
C ALA A 179 -9.73 -36.99 14.41
N ASP A 180 -10.34 -37.05 13.22
CA ASP A 180 -10.39 -38.23 12.36
C ASP A 180 -9.32 -38.23 11.26
N THR A 181 -8.33 -37.34 11.35
CA THR A 181 -7.27 -37.18 10.34
C THR A 181 -5.89 -37.41 10.94
N THR A 182 -4.96 -37.91 10.11
CA THR A 182 -3.53 -37.99 10.43
C THR A 182 -2.77 -37.01 9.55
N PHE A 183 -1.82 -36.28 10.13
CA PHE A 183 -0.86 -35.48 9.37
C PHE A 183 0.28 -36.38 8.88
N LEU A 184 0.42 -36.52 7.56
CA LEU A 184 1.43 -37.38 6.94
C LEU A 184 2.79 -36.69 6.79
N GLY A 185 2.80 -35.36 6.74
CA GLY A 185 4.02 -34.58 6.58
C GLY A 185 3.85 -33.37 5.68
N TRP A 186 4.89 -32.55 5.66
CA TRP A 186 5.00 -31.40 4.78
C TRP A 186 5.56 -31.81 3.41
N GLY A 187 5.20 -31.08 2.36
CA GLY A 187 5.86 -31.10 1.06
C GLY A 187 6.80 -29.90 0.85
N ALA A 188 7.56 -29.94 -0.25
CA ALA A 188 8.53 -28.93 -0.66
C ALA A 188 9.69 -28.72 0.34
N ALA A 189 10.01 -27.45 0.67
CA ALA A 189 11.14 -27.04 1.50
C ALA A 189 10.98 -27.39 3.00
N CYS A 190 9.91 -28.09 3.36
CA CYS A 190 9.63 -28.52 4.71
C CYS A 190 9.65 -30.05 4.77
N SER A 191 10.56 -30.61 5.56
CA SER A 191 10.55 -32.01 5.96
C SER A 191 10.53 -32.08 7.50
N GLY A 192 9.84 -33.09 8.05
CA GLY A 192 9.69 -33.26 9.49
C GLY A 192 8.27 -33.65 9.92
N GLY A 193 8.04 -33.68 11.24
CA GLY A 193 6.74 -33.95 11.87
C GLY A 193 5.78 -32.77 11.77
N THR A 194 4.99 -32.51 12.81
CA THR A 194 3.92 -31.48 12.77
C THR A 194 4.42 -30.03 12.70
N ILE A 195 5.72 -29.78 12.92
CA ILE A 195 6.33 -28.44 12.87
C ILE A 195 7.30 -28.37 11.70
N CYS A 196 7.19 -27.32 10.88
CA CYS A 196 8.22 -26.95 9.93
C CYS A 196 8.83 -25.58 10.26
N LYS A 197 10.16 -25.46 10.11
CA LYS A 197 10.89 -24.20 10.25
C LYS A 197 11.74 -23.94 9.01
N PHE A 198 11.68 -22.72 8.48
CA PHE A 198 12.52 -22.27 7.37
C PHE A 198 12.70 -20.75 7.41
N ALA A 199 13.61 -20.20 6.62
CA ALA A 199 13.75 -18.77 6.42
C ALA A 199 13.22 -18.37 5.05
N ALA A 200 12.44 -17.29 4.98
CA ALA A 200 11.82 -16.83 3.75
C ALA A 200 12.82 -16.07 2.88
N TYR A 201 13.41 -16.72 1.88
CA TYR A 201 14.35 -16.09 0.93
C TYR A 201 13.75 -15.83 -0.47
N GLY A 202 12.47 -16.10 -0.63
CA GLY A 202 11.72 -15.89 -1.86
C GLY A 202 10.30 -16.40 -1.70
N ASP A 203 9.51 -16.29 -2.77
CA ASP A 203 8.16 -16.85 -2.76
C ASP A 203 8.24 -18.37 -2.65
N GLN A 204 7.43 -18.95 -1.76
CA GLN A 204 7.43 -20.38 -1.50
C GLN A 204 6.00 -20.90 -1.40
N THR A 205 5.79 -22.10 -1.93
CA THR A 205 4.53 -22.84 -1.80
C THR A 205 4.82 -24.14 -1.07
N LEU A 206 4.09 -24.38 0.02
CA LEU A 206 4.25 -25.55 0.88
C LEU A 206 2.93 -26.33 0.94
N TRP A 207 3.04 -27.65 0.99
CA TRP A 207 1.89 -28.54 1.10
C TRP A 207 1.83 -29.19 2.48
N ALA A 208 0.66 -29.21 3.11
CA ALA A 208 0.41 -29.92 4.36
C ALA A 208 -0.48 -31.13 4.08
N ASN A 209 0.07 -32.34 4.18
CA ASN A 209 -0.65 -33.54 3.77
C ASN A 209 -1.42 -34.15 4.94
N PHE A 210 -2.73 -34.31 4.75
CA PHE A 210 -3.70 -34.78 5.72
C PHE A 210 -4.47 -35.97 5.12
N GLU A 211 -4.54 -37.08 5.84
CA GLU A 211 -5.23 -38.29 5.41
C GLU A 211 -6.26 -38.71 6.45
N VAL A 212 -7.46 -39.08 6.04
CA VAL A 212 -8.46 -39.64 6.96
C VAL A 212 -7.84 -40.89 7.61
N LYS A 213 -7.92 -40.99 8.94
CA LYS A 213 -7.54 -42.20 9.65
C LYS A 213 -8.36 -43.34 9.06
N ALA A 214 -7.71 -44.39 8.57
CA ALA A 214 -8.41 -45.57 8.10
C ALA A 214 -9.30 -46.06 9.25
N GLN A 215 -10.62 -45.87 9.13
CA GLN A 215 -11.53 -46.45 10.08
C GLN A 215 -11.35 -47.97 9.97
N PRO A 216 -11.31 -48.72 11.08
CA PRO A 216 -11.48 -50.15 10.99
C PRO A 216 -12.79 -50.36 10.24
N THR A 217 -12.73 -51.02 9.07
CA THR A 217 -13.94 -51.35 8.33
C THR A 217 -14.83 -52.10 9.30
N VAL A 218 -15.94 -51.47 9.71
CA VAL A 218 -16.99 -52.21 10.40
C VAL A 218 -17.42 -53.25 9.39
N SER A 219 -16.91 -54.48 9.54
CA SER A 219 -17.45 -55.64 8.85
C SER A 219 -18.93 -55.57 9.14
N ALA A 220 -19.72 -55.26 8.13
CA ALA A 220 -21.15 -55.19 8.26
C ALA A 220 -21.57 -56.51 8.90
N CYS A 221 -22.09 -56.47 10.12
CA CYS A 221 -22.84 -57.60 10.63
C CYS A 221 -23.97 -57.77 9.61
N THR A 222 -23.87 -58.80 8.78
CA THR A 222 -24.95 -59.25 7.92
C THR A 222 -26.12 -59.53 8.84
N ALA A 223 -27.03 -58.57 8.94
CA ALA A 223 -28.29 -58.76 9.63
C ALA A 223 -28.95 -59.96 8.95
N THR A 224 -28.95 -61.09 9.65
CA THR A 224 -29.69 -62.27 9.20
C THR A 224 -31.15 -61.83 9.19
N ALA A 225 -31.78 -61.91 8.03
CA ALA A 225 -33.19 -61.52 7.88
C ALA A 225 -34.02 -62.19 8.98
N PRO A 226 -34.95 -61.47 9.63
CA PRO A 226 -35.88 -62.07 10.59
C PRO A 226 -36.56 -63.30 9.94
N PRO A 227 -36.73 -64.43 10.64
CA PRO A 227 -37.46 -65.56 10.09
C PRO A 227 -38.84 -65.11 9.63
N ALA A 228 -39.23 -65.53 8.44
CA ALA A 228 -40.50 -65.15 7.81
C ALA A 228 -41.66 -65.36 8.80
N ALA A 229 -42.50 -64.33 8.95
CA ALA A 229 -43.69 -64.42 9.78
C ALA A 229 -44.60 -65.56 9.28
N PRO A 230 -45.15 -66.42 10.17
CA PRO A 230 -46.06 -67.47 9.75
C PRO A 230 -47.33 -66.88 9.13
N PRO A 231 -47.95 -67.57 8.15
CA PRO A 231 -49.13 -67.07 7.45
C PRO A 231 -50.33 -66.92 8.39
N LEU A 232 -51.05 -65.80 8.28
CA LEU A 232 -52.27 -65.53 9.03
C LEU A 232 -53.36 -66.53 8.63
N THR A 233 -53.86 -67.30 9.61
CA THR A 233 -55.02 -68.18 9.42
C THR A 233 -56.29 -67.34 9.47
N GLN A 234 -57.03 -67.24 8.35
CA GLN A 234 -58.35 -66.63 8.32
C GLN A 234 -59.35 -67.51 9.09
N TYR A 235 -59.93 -66.99 10.17
CA TYR A 235 -61.07 -67.60 10.83
C TYR A 235 -62.33 -67.38 9.96
N VAL A 236 -62.87 -68.45 9.38
CA VAL A 236 -64.18 -68.45 8.75
C VAL A 236 -65.22 -68.53 9.88
N GLN A 237 -66.03 -67.49 10.05
CA GLN A 237 -67.19 -67.55 10.96
C GLN A 237 -68.28 -68.41 10.31
N SER A 238 -68.68 -69.47 11.02
CA SER A 238 -69.85 -70.29 10.66
C SER A 238 -71.16 -69.53 10.92
N PRO A 239 -72.21 -69.77 10.12
CA PRO A 239 -73.52 -69.11 10.24
C PRO A 239 -74.35 -69.58 11.44
#